data_AF-A0A941VC25-F1
#
_entry.id   AF-A0A941VC25-F1
#
_cell.length_a   1.000
_cell.length_b   1.000
_cell.length_c   1.000
_cell.angle_alpha   90.00
_cell.angle_beta   90.00
_cell.angle_gamma   90.00
#
_symmetry.space_group_name_H-M   'P 1'
#
loop_
_entity.id
_entity.type
_entity.pdbx_description
1 polymer ?
#
loop_
_entity_poly.entity_id
_entity_poly.type
_entity_poly.pdbx_seq_one_letter_code
_entity_poly.pdbx_strand_id
1 'polypeptide(L)'
;MNFEAETEATPLTSEQDAELKAIAIARAPAELAEVEAAKSEEELFYALPGGAIAAFQLERYAYAKELAEKALTLASSYADNWNYGNALHSAHSVLGLLALHDSQVSEAVYELKKAGATPGSPQLDTFGPTMQLAKALLKCGESEAVLAYLQQCRDFWEMGTVWLDLWEKKIRTGEIPNFFMHCYR
;
A
#
# COMPACT_ATOMS: atom_id res chain seq x y z
N MET A 1 -27.61 -5.18 4.78
CA MET A 1 -26.21 -5.28 4.31
C MET A 1 -25.49 -4.10 4.95
N ASN A 2 -24.25 -4.22 5.40
CA ASN A 2 -23.52 -3.06 5.94
C ASN A 2 -22.84 -2.29 4.80
N PHE A 3 -22.38 -1.07 5.09
CA PHE A 3 -21.76 -0.18 4.09
C PHE A 3 -20.62 -0.89 3.34
N GLU A 4 -19.81 -1.67 4.04
CA GLU A 4 -18.68 -2.41 3.48
C GLU A 4 -19.14 -3.45 2.46
N ALA A 5 -20.13 -4.27 2.82
CA ALA A 5 -20.67 -5.30 1.92
C ALA A 5 -21.40 -4.70 0.73
N GLU A 6 -22.10 -3.57 0.90
CA GLU A 6 -22.74 -2.86 -0.22
C GLU A 6 -21.71 -2.30 -1.20
N THR A 7 -20.64 -1.71 -0.66
CA THR A 7 -19.52 -1.16 -1.45
C THR A 7 -18.80 -2.27 -2.22
N GLU A 8 -18.56 -3.43 -1.60
CA GLU A 8 -17.88 -4.56 -2.24
C GLU A 8 -18.79 -5.46 -3.10
N ALA A 9 -20.12 -5.31 -3.02
CA ALA A 9 -21.04 -6.12 -3.81
C ALA A 9 -20.88 -5.89 -5.32
N THR A 10 -20.48 -4.68 -5.72
CA THR A 10 -20.31 -4.31 -7.13
C THR A 10 -18.83 -4.16 -7.45
N PRO A 11 -18.28 -4.90 -8.43
CA PRO A 11 -16.95 -4.64 -8.94
C PRO A 11 -16.85 -3.23 -9.51
N LEU A 12 -15.73 -2.54 -9.26
CA LEU A 12 -15.46 -1.27 -9.93
C LEU A 12 -15.28 -1.51 -11.43
N THR A 13 -15.86 -0.63 -12.24
CA THR A 13 -15.56 -0.59 -13.67
C THR A 13 -14.12 -0.09 -13.89
N SER A 14 -13.54 -0.36 -15.06
CA SER A 14 -12.22 0.17 -15.41
C SER A 14 -12.18 1.71 -15.38
N GLU A 15 -13.29 2.37 -15.70
CA GLU A 15 -13.42 3.83 -15.64
C GLU A 15 -13.38 4.32 -14.19
N GLN A 16 -14.15 3.71 -13.29
CA GLN A 16 -14.14 4.06 -11.87
C GLN A 16 -12.77 3.78 -11.22
N ASP A 17 -12.11 2.68 -11.58
CA ASP A 17 -10.75 2.39 -11.10
C ASP A 17 -9.74 3.45 -11.59
N ALA A 18 -9.87 3.90 -12.85
CA ALA A 18 -9.05 4.95 -13.42
C ALA A 18 -9.31 6.31 -12.76
N GLU A 19 -10.55 6.65 -12.42
CA GLU A 19 -10.90 7.87 -11.69
C GLU A 19 -10.28 7.89 -10.28
N LEU A 20 -10.36 6.77 -9.54
CA LEU A 20 -9.71 6.65 -8.23
C LEU A 20 -8.19 6.81 -8.34
N LYS A 21 -7.58 6.20 -9.36
CA LYS A 21 -6.15 6.37 -9.63
C LYS A 21 -5.82 7.83 -9.97
N ALA A 22 -6.65 8.51 -10.77
CA ALA A 22 -6.45 9.91 -11.14
C ALA A 22 -6.47 10.84 -9.92
N ILE A 23 -7.30 10.57 -8.92
CA ILE A 23 -7.29 11.32 -7.65
C ILE A 23 -5.96 11.17 -6.92
N ALA A 24 -5.39 9.95 -6.87
CA ALA A 24 -4.08 9.74 -6.27
C ALA A 24 -2.96 10.44 -7.05
N ILE A 25 -2.98 10.36 -8.38
CA ILE A 25 -2.04 11.07 -9.26
C ILE A 25 -2.11 12.59 -9.04
N ALA A 26 -3.31 13.15 -8.88
CA ALA A 26 -3.49 14.59 -8.66
C ALA A 26 -2.87 15.08 -7.33
N ARG A 27 -2.77 14.22 -6.31
CA ARG A 27 -2.17 14.53 -5.01
C ARG A 27 -0.65 14.35 -5.00
N ALA A 28 -0.13 13.46 -5.83
CA ALA A 28 1.28 13.05 -5.86
C ALA A 28 2.29 14.22 -5.93
N PRO A 29 2.06 15.32 -6.68
CA PRO A 29 3.01 16.44 -6.68
C PRO A 29 3.21 17.10 -5.31
N ALA A 30 2.17 17.15 -4.47
CA ALA A 30 2.27 17.74 -3.13
C ALA A 30 3.12 16.85 -2.20
N GLU A 31 2.89 15.53 -2.24
CA GLU A 31 3.68 14.56 -1.46
C GLU A 31 5.18 14.60 -1.84
N LEU A 32 5.50 14.77 -3.13
CA LEU A 32 6.89 14.93 -3.56
C LEU A 32 7.49 16.28 -3.12
N ALA A 33 6.70 17.34 -3.07
CA ALA A 33 7.16 18.64 -2.59
C ALA A 33 7.55 18.58 -1.11
N GLU A 34 6.87 17.77 -0.28
CA GLU A 34 7.25 17.55 1.12
C GLU A 34 8.63 16.87 1.23
N VAL A 35 8.93 15.89 0.36
CA VAL A 35 10.26 15.26 0.30
C VAL A 35 11.33 16.28 -0.07
N GLU A 36 11.08 17.12 -1.08
CA GLU A 36 12.02 18.14 -1.55
C GLU A 36 12.22 19.27 -0.53
N ALA A 37 11.20 19.56 0.28
CA ALA A 37 11.23 20.61 1.29
C ALA A 37 11.89 20.18 2.61
N ALA A 38 12.06 18.87 2.84
CA ALA A 38 12.66 18.33 4.07
C ALA A 38 14.09 18.86 4.29
N LYS A 39 14.36 19.37 5.49
CA LYS A 39 15.64 20.00 5.89
C LYS A 39 16.43 19.15 6.89
N SER A 40 15.84 18.06 7.37
CA SER A 40 16.47 17.11 8.29
C SER A 40 16.12 15.67 7.91
N GLU A 41 16.88 14.71 8.44
CA GLU A 41 16.56 13.29 8.24
C GLU A 41 15.21 12.90 8.85
N GLU A 42 14.78 13.57 9.92
CA GLU A 42 13.48 13.32 10.55
C GLU A 42 12.33 13.83 9.68
N GLU A 43 12.43 15.07 9.18
CA GLU A 43 11.44 15.61 8.23
C GLU A 43 11.37 14.76 6.96
N LEU A 44 12.53 14.33 6.45
CA LEU A 44 12.59 13.44 5.29
C LEU A 44 11.93 12.09 5.63
N PHE A 45 12.23 11.51 6.78
CA PHE A 45 11.62 10.25 7.23
C PHE A 45 10.09 10.32 7.29
N TYR A 46 9.51 11.46 7.68
CA TYR A 46 8.05 11.66 7.64
C TYR A 46 7.50 11.77 6.22
N ALA A 47 8.22 12.40 5.29
CA ALA A 47 7.77 12.60 3.91
C ALA A 47 7.94 11.37 3.01
N LEU A 48 8.92 10.51 3.28
CA LEU A 48 9.26 9.39 2.39
C LEU A 48 8.13 8.38 2.09
N PRO A 49 7.23 7.99 3.04
CA PRO A 49 6.15 7.06 2.74
C PRO A 49 5.22 7.57 1.62
N GLY A 50 4.72 8.80 1.76
CA GLY A 50 3.88 9.45 0.76
C GLY A 50 4.65 9.74 -0.53
N GLY A 51 5.90 10.21 -0.40
CA GLY A 51 6.76 10.51 -1.55
C GLY A 51 7.07 9.30 -2.43
N ALA A 52 7.37 8.14 -1.84
CA ALA A 52 7.64 6.92 -2.61
C ALA A 52 6.41 6.47 -3.41
N ILE A 53 5.23 6.48 -2.78
CA ILE A 53 3.95 6.16 -3.46
C ILE A 53 3.68 7.17 -4.58
N ALA A 54 3.84 8.46 -4.30
CA ALA A 54 3.63 9.53 -5.26
C ALA A 54 4.56 9.43 -6.48
N ALA A 55 5.85 9.15 -6.26
CA ALA A 55 6.80 8.91 -7.34
C ALA A 55 6.38 7.72 -8.21
N PHE A 56 5.88 6.63 -7.60
CA PHE A 56 5.37 5.48 -8.34
C PHE A 56 4.12 5.85 -9.16
N GLN A 57 3.15 6.58 -8.59
CA GLN A 57 1.93 7.01 -9.30
C GLN A 57 2.23 7.91 -10.50
N LEU A 58 3.28 8.72 -10.40
CA LEU A 58 3.78 9.59 -11.47
C LEU A 58 4.73 8.87 -12.44
N GLU A 59 4.86 7.53 -12.32
CA GLU A 59 5.69 6.68 -13.17
C GLU A 59 7.19 7.06 -13.15
N ARG A 60 7.63 7.72 -12.07
CA ARG A 60 9.03 8.07 -11.80
C ARG A 60 9.73 6.90 -11.10
N TYR A 61 9.75 5.74 -11.74
CA TYR A 61 10.08 4.46 -11.10
C TYR A 61 11.46 4.42 -10.42
N ALA A 62 12.49 4.98 -11.06
CA ALA A 62 13.83 5.06 -10.47
C ALA A 62 13.82 5.90 -9.18
N TYR A 63 13.08 7.01 -9.17
CA TYR A 63 12.96 7.86 -7.99
C TYR A 63 12.09 7.21 -6.91
N ALA A 64 11.00 6.54 -7.29
CA ALA A 64 10.17 5.78 -6.35
C ALA A 64 10.98 4.71 -5.62
N LYS A 65 11.86 4.00 -6.33
CA LYS A 65 12.79 3.04 -5.76
C LYS A 65 13.74 3.69 -4.76
N GLU A 66 14.39 4.79 -5.17
CA GLU A 66 15.32 5.53 -4.30
C GLU A 66 14.63 5.98 -2.99
N LEU A 67 13.43 6.55 -3.07
CA LEU A 67 12.68 6.99 -1.90
C LEU A 67 12.27 5.82 -1.01
N ALA A 68 11.82 4.70 -1.59
CA ALA A 68 11.47 3.50 -0.82
C ALA A 68 12.69 2.91 -0.09
N GLU A 69 13.83 2.76 -0.76
CA GLU A 69 15.07 2.26 -0.15
C GLU A 69 15.59 3.23 0.93
N LYS A 70 15.46 4.54 0.71
CA LYS A 70 15.79 5.56 1.69
C LYS A 70 14.90 5.46 2.94
N ALA A 71 13.60 5.20 2.77
CA ALA A 71 12.67 5.01 3.88
C ALA A 71 13.09 3.84 4.76
N LEU A 72 13.40 2.69 4.16
CA LEU A 72 13.89 1.52 4.90
C LEU A 72 15.21 1.79 5.63
N THR A 73 16.11 2.53 4.98
CA THR A 73 17.40 2.91 5.58
C THR A 73 17.20 3.79 6.82
N LEU A 74 16.40 4.85 6.70
CA LEU A 74 16.13 5.76 7.81
C LEU A 74 15.32 5.09 8.93
N ALA A 75 14.37 4.21 8.59
CA ALA A 75 13.52 3.53 9.56
C ALA A 75 14.32 2.85 10.69
N SER A 76 15.51 2.30 10.38
CA SER A 76 16.38 1.68 11.40
C SER A 76 16.82 2.63 12.52
N SER A 77 16.92 3.94 12.25
CA SER A 77 17.25 4.99 13.21
C SER A 77 16.02 5.55 13.95
N TYR A 78 14.81 5.18 13.50
CA TYR A 78 13.54 5.70 14.00
C TYR A 78 12.59 4.57 14.43
N ALA A 79 13.12 3.46 14.95
CA ALA A 79 12.33 2.28 15.30
C ALA A 79 11.21 2.55 16.33
N ASP A 80 11.42 3.50 17.25
CA ASP A 80 10.44 3.89 18.27
C ASP A 80 9.51 5.04 17.82
N ASN A 81 9.65 5.51 16.57
CA ASN A 81 8.88 6.62 16.05
C ASN A 81 7.50 6.16 15.55
N TRP A 82 6.46 6.99 15.74
CA TRP A 82 5.10 6.70 15.30
C TRP A 82 4.98 6.40 13.79
N ASN A 83 5.87 6.96 12.96
CA ASN A 83 5.87 6.80 11.51
C ASN A 83 6.61 5.55 11.03
N TYR A 84 7.28 4.81 11.93
CA TYR A 84 8.05 3.61 11.59
C TYR A 84 7.26 2.61 10.76
N GLY A 85 6.03 2.29 11.19
CA GLY A 85 5.21 1.34 10.46
C GLY A 85 4.77 1.81 9.08
N ASN A 86 4.54 3.12 8.90
CA ASN A 86 4.23 3.70 7.58
C ASN A 86 5.43 3.58 6.64
N ALA A 87 6.63 3.91 7.13
CA ALA A 87 7.86 3.84 6.35
C ALA A 87 8.13 2.42 5.83
N LEU A 88 7.98 1.40 6.68
CA LEU A 88 8.13 0.02 6.26
C LEU A 88 7.06 -0.40 5.26
N HIS A 89 5.78 -0.15 5.57
CA HIS A 89 4.67 -0.59 4.75
C HIS A 89 4.69 0.02 3.35
N SER A 90 4.81 1.35 3.26
CA SER A 90 4.81 2.07 1.98
C SER A 90 6.03 1.72 1.14
N ALA A 91 7.22 1.63 1.75
CA ALA A 91 8.44 1.29 1.02
C ALA A 91 8.35 -0.10 0.39
N HIS A 92 8.01 -1.13 1.17
CA HIS A 92 7.86 -2.49 0.66
C HIS A 92 6.71 -2.58 -0.35
N SER A 93 5.60 -1.86 -0.15
CA SER A 93 4.51 -1.79 -1.15
C SER A 93 4.99 -1.24 -2.50
N VAL A 94 5.78 -0.17 -2.50
CA VAL A 94 6.34 0.44 -3.71
C VAL A 94 7.37 -0.48 -4.38
N LEU A 95 8.27 -1.09 -3.61
CA LEU A 95 9.24 -2.05 -4.13
C LEU A 95 8.55 -3.25 -4.79
N GLY A 96 7.48 -3.78 -4.19
CA GLY A 96 6.71 -4.86 -4.80
C GLY A 96 5.97 -4.44 -6.07
N LEU A 97 5.45 -3.21 -6.13
CA LEU A 97 4.82 -2.67 -7.34
C LEU A 97 5.83 -2.49 -8.48
N LEU A 98 7.05 -2.03 -8.16
CA LEU A 98 8.16 -1.93 -9.10
C LEU A 98 8.59 -3.32 -9.59
N ALA A 99 8.68 -4.30 -8.69
CA ALA A 99 8.95 -5.68 -9.07
C ALA A 99 7.91 -6.23 -10.06
N LEU A 100 6.61 -5.95 -9.86
CA LEU A 100 5.57 -6.33 -10.83
C LEU A 100 5.72 -5.61 -12.17
N HIS A 101 6.10 -4.33 -12.17
CA HIS A 101 6.41 -3.59 -13.39
C HIS A 101 7.51 -4.30 -14.21
N ASP A 102 8.52 -4.83 -13.52
CA ASP A 102 9.61 -5.61 -14.10
C ASP A 102 9.28 -7.10 -14.30
N SER A 103 8.00 -7.50 -14.15
CA SER A 103 7.51 -8.89 -14.26
C SER A 103 8.12 -9.87 -13.25
N GLN A 104 8.64 -9.37 -12.12
CA GLN A 104 9.24 -10.13 -11.03
C GLN A 104 8.19 -10.48 -9.97
N VAL A 105 7.24 -11.37 -10.30
CA VAL A 105 6.10 -11.70 -9.44
C VAL A 105 6.53 -12.27 -8.07
N SER A 106 7.54 -13.14 -8.03
CA SER A 106 8.02 -13.71 -6.77
C SER A 106 8.62 -12.66 -5.83
N GLU A 107 9.30 -11.65 -6.39
CA GLU A 107 9.85 -10.54 -5.61
C GLU A 107 8.70 -9.66 -5.08
N ALA A 108 7.69 -9.39 -5.89
CA ALA A 108 6.51 -8.66 -5.44
C ALA A 108 5.75 -9.36 -4.29
N VAL A 109 5.66 -10.69 -4.33
CA VAL A 109 5.10 -11.49 -3.23
C VAL A 109 5.95 -11.36 -1.96
N TYR A 110 7.28 -11.41 -2.10
CA TYR A 110 8.21 -11.22 -0.99
C TYR A 110 8.04 -9.83 -0.35
N GLU A 111 7.97 -8.79 -1.17
CA GLU A 111 7.76 -7.41 -0.74
C GLU A 111 6.38 -7.20 -0.08
N LEU A 112 5.31 -7.81 -0.59
CA LEU A 112 3.99 -7.76 0.06
C LEU A 112 4.04 -8.36 1.48
N LYS A 113 4.72 -9.50 1.64
CA LYS A 113 4.92 -10.11 2.96
C LYS A 113 5.71 -9.19 3.89
N LYS A 114 6.71 -8.47 3.39
CA LYS A 114 7.47 -7.51 4.19
C LYS A 114 6.64 -6.29 4.60
N ALA A 115 5.79 -5.80 3.70
CA ALA A 115 4.85 -4.72 3.99
C ALA A 115 3.89 -5.10 5.13
N GLY A 116 3.33 -6.32 5.09
CA GLY A 116 2.43 -6.82 6.15
C GLY A 116 3.10 -7.08 7.50
N ALA A 117 4.41 -7.35 7.53
CA ALA A 117 5.17 -7.61 8.76
C ALA A 117 5.52 -6.35 9.57
N THR A 118 4.96 -5.20 9.21
CA THR A 118 5.07 -3.95 9.96
C THR A 118 4.41 -4.08 11.35
N PRO A 119 4.93 -3.42 12.41
CA PRO A 119 4.26 -3.39 13.71
C PRO A 119 2.99 -2.52 13.74
N GLY A 120 2.61 -1.90 12.62
CA GLY A 120 1.51 -0.95 12.54
C GLY A 120 1.95 0.49 12.80
N SER A 121 0.98 1.41 12.74
CA SER A 121 1.17 2.84 13.01
C SER A 121 -0.20 3.44 13.31
N PRO A 122 -0.30 4.59 14.01
CA PRO A 122 -1.61 5.22 14.25
C PRO A 122 -2.46 5.39 12.99
N GLN A 123 -1.83 5.69 11.84
CA GLN A 123 -2.51 5.76 10.55
C GLN A 123 -2.95 4.38 10.03
N LEU A 124 -2.05 3.38 10.03
CA LEU A 124 -2.36 2.04 9.53
C LEU A 124 -3.44 1.37 10.38
N ASP A 125 -3.39 1.56 11.70
CA ASP A 125 -4.31 0.94 12.66
C ASP A 125 -5.73 1.51 12.54
N THR A 126 -5.83 2.79 12.16
CA THR A 126 -7.12 3.49 12.02
C THR A 126 -7.69 3.33 10.60
N PHE A 127 -6.90 3.72 9.60
CA PHE A 127 -7.35 3.88 8.23
C PHE A 127 -7.10 2.62 7.39
N GLY A 128 -6.16 1.78 7.80
CA GLY A 128 -5.74 0.60 7.06
C GLY A 128 -4.65 0.90 6.03
N PRO A 129 -3.93 -0.15 5.59
CA PRO A 129 -2.89 -0.03 4.59
C PRO A 129 -3.48 0.18 3.20
N THR A 130 -2.64 0.65 2.27
CA THR A 130 -2.96 0.58 0.85
C THR A 130 -3.01 -0.87 0.37
N MET A 131 -3.98 -1.18 -0.50
CA MET A 131 -4.21 -2.49 -1.10
C MET A 131 -3.73 -2.56 -2.56
N GLN A 132 -3.01 -1.53 -3.04
CA GLN A 132 -2.57 -1.46 -4.44
C GLN A 132 -1.74 -2.67 -4.87
N LEU A 133 -0.72 -3.03 -4.09
CA LEU A 133 0.15 -4.18 -4.39
C LEU A 133 -0.63 -5.49 -4.31
N ALA A 134 -1.46 -5.65 -3.28
CA ALA A 134 -2.33 -6.82 -3.14
C ALA A 134 -3.26 -7.00 -4.35
N LYS A 135 -3.91 -5.92 -4.81
CA LYS A 135 -4.76 -5.95 -6.02
C LYS A 135 -3.97 -6.30 -7.27
N ALA A 136 -2.76 -5.77 -7.41
CA ALA A 136 -1.89 -6.08 -8.55
C ALA A 136 -1.47 -7.56 -8.55
N LEU A 137 -1.11 -8.12 -7.39
CA LEU A 137 -0.77 -9.53 -7.22
C LEU A 137 -1.96 -10.46 -7.47
N LEU A 138 -3.18 -10.10 -7.06
CA LEU A 138 -4.39 -10.85 -7.41
C LEU A 138 -4.62 -10.92 -8.92
N LYS A 139 -4.33 -9.84 -9.66
CA LYS A 139 -4.41 -9.85 -11.14
C LYS A 139 -3.36 -10.78 -11.77
N CYS A 140 -2.27 -11.06 -11.07
CA CYS A 140 -1.26 -12.04 -11.46
C CYS A 140 -1.59 -13.48 -10.99
N GLY A 141 -2.69 -13.69 -10.26
CA GLY A 141 -3.10 -15.01 -9.74
C GLY A 141 -2.53 -15.37 -8.36
N GLU A 142 -1.86 -14.45 -7.68
CA GLU A 142 -1.18 -14.68 -6.40
C GLU A 142 -2.13 -14.57 -5.19
N SER A 143 -3.23 -15.32 -5.20
CA SER A 143 -4.27 -15.26 -4.16
C SER A 143 -3.77 -15.70 -2.78
N GLU A 144 -2.96 -16.75 -2.70
CA GLU A 144 -2.45 -17.26 -1.40
C GLU A 144 -1.52 -16.24 -0.73
N ALA A 145 -0.68 -15.56 -1.50
CA ALA A 145 0.17 -14.49 -0.99
C ALA A 145 -0.66 -13.33 -0.42
N VAL A 146 -1.72 -12.95 -1.11
CA VAL A 146 -2.60 -11.86 -0.68
C VAL A 146 -3.40 -12.25 0.56
N LEU A 147 -3.90 -13.49 0.64
CA LEU A 147 -4.58 -14.00 1.84
C LEU A 147 -3.64 -14.00 3.06
N ALA A 148 -2.39 -14.41 2.89
CA ALA A 148 -1.39 -14.36 3.95
C ALA A 148 -1.06 -12.92 4.39
N TYR A 149 -1.10 -11.96 3.47
CA TYR A 149 -0.96 -10.54 3.78
C TYR A 149 -2.18 -9.99 4.53
N LEU A 150 -3.42 -10.33 4.11
CA LEU A 150 -4.63 -9.92 4.84
C LEU A 150 -4.61 -10.43 6.29
N GLN A 151 -4.09 -11.63 6.52
CA GLN A 151 -3.91 -12.15 7.88
C GLN A 151 -2.92 -11.31 8.71
N GLN A 152 -1.82 -10.85 8.13
CA GLN A 152 -0.88 -9.95 8.80
C GLN A 152 -1.52 -8.58 9.10
N CYS A 153 -2.33 -8.06 8.19
CA CYS A 153 -3.07 -6.82 8.42
C CYS A 153 -4.01 -6.89 9.63
N ARG A 154 -4.50 -8.08 10.01
CA ARG A 154 -5.34 -8.24 11.22
C ARG A 154 -4.60 -7.94 12.51
N ASP A 155 -3.26 -8.03 12.50
CA ASP A 155 -2.46 -7.81 13.71
C ASP A 155 -2.38 -6.34 14.10
N PHE A 156 -2.58 -5.41 13.15
CA PHE A 156 -2.52 -3.97 13.40
C PHE A 156 -3.81 -3.22 13.02
N TRP A 157 -4.58 -3.68 12.04
CA TRP A 157 -5.76 -2.97 11.54
C TRP A 157 -7.09 -3.52 12.12
N GLU A 158 -7.32 -3.28 13.41
CA GLU A 158 -8.53 -3.75 14.11
C GLU A 158 -9.83 -3.22 13.47
N MET A 159 -9.84 -1.94 13.08
CA MET A 159 -10.97 -1.27 12.44
C MET A 159 -11.30 -1.84 11.04
N GLY A 160 -10.38 -2.61 10.46
CA GLY A 160 -10.53 -3.24 9.15
C GLY A 160 -11.17 -4.61 9.16
N THR A 161 -11.49 -5.19 10.32
CA THR A 161 -11.90 -6.60 10.43
C THR A 161 -13.02 -6.96 9.45
N VAL A 162 -14.04 -6.11 9.32
CA VAL A 162 -15.17 -6.33 8.39
C VAL A 162 -14.70 -6.34 6.93
N TRP A 163 -13.80 -5.43 6.54
CA TRP A 163 -13.22 -5.40 5.19
C TRP A 163 -12.38 -6.64 4.93
N LEU A 164 -11.50 -7.01 5.86
CA LEU A 164 -10.61 -8.15 5.74
C LEU A 164 -11.40 -9.46 5.56
N ASP A 165 -12.48 -9.66 6.32
CA ASP A 165 -13.36 -10.83 6.19
C ASP A 165 -14.05 -10.89 4.82
N LEU A 166 -14.56 -9.75 4.34
CA LEU A 166 -15.20 -9.66 3.03
C LEU A 166 -14.22 -9.93 1.90
N TRP A 167 -13.05 -9.32 1.95
CA TRP A 167 -12.01 -9.49 0.94
C TRP A 167 -11.46 -10.91 0.91
N GLU A 168 -11.20 -11.50 2.07
CA GLU A 168 -10.79 -12.89 2.19
C GLU A 168 -11.80 -13.83 1.53
N LYS A 169 -13.10 -13.63 1.81
CA LYS A 169 -14.16 -14.45 1.21
C LYS A 169 -14.17 -14.34 -0.33
N LYS A 170 -14.06 -13.13 -0.87
CA LYS A 170 -14.03 -12.89 -2.33
C LYS A 170 -12.79 -13.50 -2.99
N ILE A 171 -11.62 -13.34 -2.36
CA ILE A 171 -10.37 -13.91 -2.90
C ILE A 171 -10.45 -15.44 -2.93
N ARG A 172 -11.03 -16.07 -1.91
CA ARG A 172 -11.23 -17.53 -1.87
C ARG A 172 -12.21 -18.05 -2.93
N THR A 173 -13.12 -17.21 -3.44
CA THR A 173 -14.00 -17.56 -4.58
C THR A 173 -13.39 -17.22 -5.94
N GLY A 174 -12.14 -16.74 -5.98
CA GLY A 174 -11.45 -16.34 -7.20
C GLY A 174 -11.81 -14.94 -7.70
N GLU A 175 -12.51 -14.15 -6.89
CA GLU A 175 -12.85 -12.77 -7.20
C GLU A 175 -11.77 -11.81 -6.71
N ILE A 176 -11.57 -10.70 -7.42
CA ILE A 176 -10.70 -9.61 -6.97
C ILE A 176 -11.58 -8.57 -6.25
N PRO A 177 -11.36 -8.31 -4.95
CA PRO A 177 -12.06 -7.24 -4.26
C PRO A 177 -11.82 -5.89 -4.94
N ASN A 178 -12.79 -5.00 -4.86
CA ASN A 178 -12.62 -3.70 -5.50
C ASN A 178 -11.64 -2.81 -4.73
N PHE A 179 -11.46 -3.08 -3.43
CA PHE A 179 -10.60 -2.38 -2.48
C PHE A 179 -10.90 -0.87 -2.39
N PHE A 180 -12.05 -0.43 -2.90
CA PHE A 180 -12.53 0.93 -3.06
C PHE A 180 -11.60 2.03 -2.51
N MET A 181 -11.84 2.46 -1.28
CA MET A 181 -11.14 3.55 -0.62
C MET A 181 -9.73 3.19 -0.13
N HIS A 182 -9.30 1.93 -0.24
CA HIS A 182 -8.01 1.40 0.21
C HIS A 182 -7.04 1.14 -0.95
N CYS A 183 -7.45 1.28 -2.22
CA CYS A 183 -6.61 0.87 -3.35
C CYS A 183 -5.47 1.85 -3.67
N TYR A 184 -5.66 3.16 -3.51
CA TYR A 184 -4.69 4.18 -3.94
C TYR A 184 -4.49 5.26 -2.85
N ARG A 185 -4.12 4.81 -1.64
CA ARG A 185 -3.74 5.69 -0.53
C ARG A 185 -2.25 5.90 -0.47
#